data_AF-A0A1M5VHY6-F1
#
_entry.id   AF-A0A1M5VHY6-F1
#
_cell.length_a   1.000
_cell.length_b   1.000
_cell.length_c   1.000
_cell.angle_alpha   90.00
_cell.angle_beta   90.00
_cell.angle_gamma   90.00
#
_symmetry.space_group_name_H-M   'P 1'
#
loop_
_entity.id
_entity.type
_entity.pdbx_description
1 polymer ?
#
loop_
_entity_poly.entity_id
_entity_poly.type
_entity_poly.pdbx_seq_one_letter_code
_entity_poly.pdbx_strand_id
1 'polypeptide(L)'
;MKSLSVSKSIVFLLIFLSTVKSISQTMTNQTNFLKITNQFSVEDFEKVKKFILGKGNRKTYRNFDNNNPYYDFGKFETYLGADIGQQNIYNDPKLSDFNELTIKDDNHYFKILIVRKGDINSSKKGIQNGMKENEIYFIDIYQKECDNISGLLLDYLKSLKEIN
;
A
#
# COMPACT_ATOMS: atom_id res chain seq x y z
N MET A 1 -37.56 66.77 -46.97
CA MET A 1 -36.46 65.79 -47.22
C MET A 1 -36.04 65.22 -45.88
N LYS A 2 -35.88 63.92 -45.62
CA LYS A 2 -36.18 62.66 -46.31
C LYS A 2 -36.30 61.65 -45.17
N SER A 3 -37.35 60.82 -45.21
CA SER A 3 -37.45 59.57 -44.46
C SER A 3 -36.21 58.70 -44.72
N LEU A 4 -35.76 57.91 -43.75
CA LEU A 4 -35.19 56.60 -44.06
C LEU A 4 -35.40 55.61 -42.92
N SER A 5 -36.04 54.53 -43.32
CA SER A 5 -36.54 53.40 -42.57
C SER A 5 -35.50 52.28 -42.45
N VAL A 6 -35.58 51.55 -41.33
CA VAL A 6 -35.39 50.10 -41.16
C VAL A 6 -34.08 49.46 -41.66
N SER A 7 -33.42 48.77 -40.73
CA SER A 7 -32.92 47.42 -41.00
C SER A 7 -32.95 46.59 -39.72
N LYS A 8 -33.97 45.74 -39.60
CA LYS A 8 -34.08 44.68 -38.60
C LYS A 8 -33.02 43.63 -38.93
N SER A 9 -31.84 43.72 -38.33
CA SER A 9 -30.88 42.61 -38.36
C SER A 9 -31.20 41.67 -37.20
N ILE A 10 -31.98 40.65 -37.50
CA ILE A 10 -32.24 39.52 -36.60
C ILE A 10 -30.92 38.75 -36.48
N VAL A 11 -30.28 38.85 -35.32
CA VAL A 11 -29.12 38.02 -34.96
C VAL A 11 -29.64 36.62 -34.66
N PHE A 12 -29.59 35.71 -35.65
CA PHE A 12 -29.79 34.28 -35.41
C PHE A 12 -28.45 33.68 -34.97
N LEU A 13 -28.18 33.70 -33.67
CA LEU A 13 -27.08 32.93 -33.07
C LEU A 13 -27.60 31.50 -32.84
N LEU A 14 -27.33 30.61 -33.78
CA LEU A 14 -27.56 29.16 -33.62
C LEU A 14 -26.55 28.62 -32.60
N ILE A 15 -26.95 28.58 -31.33
CA ILE A 15 -26.22 27.86 -30.28
C ILE A 15 -26.46 26.37 -30.51
N PHE A 16 -25.53 25.69 -31.17
CA PHE A 16 -25.45 24.24 -31.18
C PHE A 16 -25.14 23.77 -29.75
N LEU A 17 -26.18 23.45 -28.99
CA LEU A 17 -26.08 22.66 -27.76
C LEU A 17 -25.65 21.24 -28.15
N SER A 18 -24.35 21.04 -28.32
CA SER A 18 -23.78 19.70 -28.29
C SER A 18 -23.95 19.17 -26.87
N THR A 19 -24.91 18.26 -26.71
CA THR A 19 -24.99 17.47 -25.48
C THR A 19 -23.80 16.53 -25.48
N VAL A 20 -22.71 16.98 -24.86
CA VAL A 20 -21.63 16.07 -24.48
C VAL A 20 -22.26 15.11 -23.48
N LYS A 21 -22.65 13.91 -23.95
CA LYS A 21 -22.90 12.78 -23.06
C LYS A 21 -21.59 12.56 -22.31
N SER A 22 -21.51 13.08 -21.08
CA SER A 22 -20.49 12.67 -20.15
C SER A 22 -20.66 11.17 -19.94
N ILE A 23 -19.82 10.39 -20.62
CA ILE A 23 -19.58 9.02 -20.23
C ILE A 23 -18.91 9.14 -18.86
N SER A 24 -19.69 8.96 -17.80
CA SER A 24 -19.13 8.75 -16.48
C SER A 24 -18.37 7.43 -16.55
N GLN A 25 -17.05 7.53 -16.80
CA GLN A 25 -16.15 6.45 -16.49
C GLN A 25 -16.25 6.27 -14.98
N THR A 26 -16.92 5.20 -14.54
CA THR A 26 -16.74 4.70 -13.19
C THR A 26 -15.26 4.35 -13.06
N MET A 27 -14.48 5.26 -12.48
CA MET A 27 -13.13 4.94 -12.01
C MET A 27 -13.30 3.83 -10.97
N THR A 28 -13.07 2.59 -11.37
CA THR A 28 -12.72 1.54 -10.42
C THR A 28 -11.44 2.04 -9.76
N ASN A 29 -11.54 2.55 -8.52
CA ASN A 29 -10.39 2.91 -7.69
C ASN A 29 -9.59 1.62 -7.44
N GLN A 30 -8.71 1.29 -8.38
CA GLN A 30 -7.89 0.11 -8.30
C GLN A 30 -6.85 0.34 -7.20
N THR A 31 -7.07 -0.31 -6.07
CA THR A 31 -6.13 -0.27 -4.96
C THR A 31 -4.96 -1.21 -5.27
N ASN A 32 -3.74 -0.80 -4.96
CA ASN A 32 -2.56 -1.66 -5.10
C ASN A 32 -2.33 -2.52 -3.84
N PHE A 33 -3.38 -2.89 -3.13
CA PHE A 33 -3.31 -3.73 -1.96
C PHE A 33 -4.43 -4.76 -1.94
N LEU A 34 -4.15 -5.90 -1.30
CA LEU A 34 -5.08 -7.00 -1.10
C LEU A 34 -5.10 -7.38 0.37
N LYS A 35 -6.30 -7.53 0.94
CA LYS A 35 -6.46 -7.99 2.32
C LYS A 35 -6.11 -9.48 2.43
N ILE A 36 -5.20 -9.82 3.33
CA ILE A 36 -4.69 -11.20 3.50
C ILE A 36 -4.82 -11.72 4.94
N THR A 37 -5.60 -11.06 5.79
CA THR A 37 -5.77 -11.40 7.22
C THR A 37 -6.16 -12.85 7.47
N ASN A 38 -6.90 -13.48 6.55
CA ASN A 38 -7.31 -14.88 6.67
C ASN A 38 -6.16 -15.86 6.40
N GLN A 39 -5.16 -15.45 5.61
CA GLN A 39 -3.98 -16.23 5.27
C GLN A 39 -2.86 -16.01 6.28
N PHE A 40 -2.73 -14.76 6.75
CA PHE A 40 -1.72 -14.32 7.71
C PHE A 40 -2.34 -13.30 8.65
N SER A 41 -2.58 -13.73 9.89
CA SER A 41 -3.32 -12.96 10.90
C SER A 41 -2.49 -11.83 11.51
N VAL A 42 -3.16 -10.98 12.27
CA VAL A 42 -2.49 -9.99 13.13
C VAL A 42 -1.58 -10.69 14.14
N GLU A 43 -2.03 -11.78 14.76
CA GLU A 43 -1.19 -12.54 15.69
C GLU A 43 0.05 -13.14 15.01
N ASP A 44 -0.10 -13.66 13.78
CA ASP A 44 1.02 -14.20 13.00
C ASP A 44 2.06 -13.11 12.71
N PHE A 45 1.61 -11.92 12.30
CA PHE A 45 2.51 -10.78 12.06
C PHE A 45 3.27 -10.39 13.34
N GLU A 46 2.58 -10.25 14.46
CA GLU A 46 3.20 -9.89 15.74
C GLU A 46 4.21 -10.94 16.22
N LYS A 47 3.88 -12.22 16.03
CA LYS A 47 4.79 -13.33 16.34
C LYS A 47 6.08 -13.24 15.53
N VAL A 48 5.99 -13.03 14.22
CA VAL A 48 7.16 -12.86 13.34
C VAL A 48 7.96 -11.62 13.73
N LYS A 49 7.29 -10.49 13.96
CA LYS A 49 7.93 -9.25 14.39
C LYS A 49 8.75 -9.47 15.66
N LYS A 50 8.13 -10.07 16.69
CA LYS A 50 8.79 -10.38 17.96
C LYS A 50 9.98 -11.32 17.76
N PHE A 51 9.83 -12.35 16.92
CA PHE A 51 10.92 -13.26 16.61
C PHE A 51 12.11 -12.52 15.97
N ILE A 52 11.87 -11.71 14.93
CA ILE A 52 12.95 -10.97 14.25
C ILE A 52 13.63 -9.97 15.20
N LEU A 53 12.86 -9.28 16.05
CA LEU A 53 13.45 -8.35 17.03
C LEU A 53 14.27 -9.07 18.11
N GLY A 54 13.93 -10.32 18.46
CA GLY A 54 14.61 -11.10 19.50
C GLY A 54 15.72 -12.04 19.02
N LYS A 55 15.66 -12.51 17.77
CA LYS A 55 16.55 -13.53 17.20
C LYS A 55 17.22 -13.09 15.89
N GLY A 56 16.77 -11.99 15.31
CA GLY A 56 17.30 -11.43 14.08
C GLY A 56 18.59 -10.67 14.25
N ASN A 57 19.14 -10.29 13.10
CA ASN A 57 20.30 -9.43 12.95
C ASN A 57 19.86 -8.05 12.45
N ARG A 58 20.83 -7.16 12.24
CA ARG A 58 20.63 -5.88 11.58
C ARG A 58 21.27 -5.90 10.19
N LYS A 59 20.52 -5.45 9.18
CA LYS A 59 21.01 -5.38 7.81
C LYS A 59 20.36 -4.19 7.10
N THR A 60 21.16 -3.35 6.45
CA THR A 60 20.63 -2.34 5.53
C THR A 60 20.11 -3.04 4.28
N TYR A 61 18.88 -2.71 3.87
CA TYR A 61 18.30 -3.28 2.64
C TYR A 61 17.75 -2.23 1.65
N ARG A 62 17.59 -0.97 2.07
CA ARG A 62 17.16 0.13 1.20
C ARG A 62 18.07 1.32 1.40
N ASN A 63 18.09 2.23 0.43
CA ASN A 63 18.85 3.47 0.54
C ASN A 63 18.21 4.49 1.51
N PHE A 64 16.93 4.31 1.86
CA PHE A 64 16.15 5.25 2.65
C PHE A 64 16.35 5.09 4.17
N ASP A 65 16.66 3.89 4.63
CA ASP A 65 16.83 3.51 6.02
C ASP A 65 17.90 2.41 6.17
N ASN A 66 18.56 2.40 7.32
CA ASN A 66 19.67 1.49 7.62
C ASN A 66 19.36 0.64 8.86
N ASN A 67 20.16 -0.40 9.10
CA ASN A 67 20.09 -1.24 10.30
C ASN A 67 18.69 -1.85 10.56
N ASN A 68 17.99 -2.24 9.50
CA ASN A 68 16.69 -2.88 9.62
C ASN A 68 16.81 -4.18 10.41
N PRO A 69 15.89 -4.46 11.36
CA PRO A 69 15.75 -5.80 11.90
C PRO A 69 15.47 -6.78 10.77
N TYR A 70 16.19 -7.90 10.80
CA TYR A 70 16.26 -8.82 9.69
C TYR A 70 16.42 -10.26 10.17
N TYR A 71 15.87 -11.22 9.43
CA TYR A 71 16.16 -12.64 9.60
C TYR A 71 16.22 -13.36 8.25
N ASP A 72 17.16 -14.30 8.13
CA ASP A 72 17.30 -15.19 6.97
C ASP A 72 16.64 -16.54 7.29
N PHE A 73 15.55 -16.87 6.58
CA PHE A 73 14.88 -18.17 6.71
C PHE A 73 15.45 -19.22 5.75
N GLY A 74 16.59 -18.94 5.12
CA GLY A 74 17.30 -19.80 4.17
C GLY A 74 16.69 -19.79 2.77
N LYS A 75 15.36 -19.87 2.66
CA LYS A 75 14.65 -19.78 1.37
C LYS A 75 14.32 -18.34 0.97
N PHE A 76 14.14 -17.48 1.97
CA PHE A 76 13.80 -16.08 1.79
C PHE A 76 14.29 -15.30 3.00
N GLU A 77 14.49 -14.02 2.77
CA GLU A 77 14.88 -13.03 3.73
C GLU A 77 13.68 -12.21 4.18
N THR A 78 13.63 -11.86 5.45
CA THR A 78 12.57 -11.00 5.99
C THR A 78 13.14 -9.79 6.72
N TYR A 79 12.58 -8.61 6.44
CA TYR A 79 12.98 -7.33 7.03
C TYR A 79 11.80 -6.61 7.65
N LEU A 80 12.03 -5.92 8.78
CA LEU A 80 11.08 -5.01 9.39
C LEU A 80 11.31 -3.57 8.93
N GLY A 81 10.23 -2.90 8.55
CA GLY A 81 10.21 -1.50 8.14
C GLY A 81 9.40 -0.62 9.11
N ALA A 82 9.96 0.54 9.45
CA ALA A 82 9.36 1.45 10.41
C ALA A 82 8.08 2.13 9.90
N ASP A 83 7.09 2.24 10.79
CA ASP A 83 5.77 2.85 10.58
C ASP A 83 5.77 4.39 10.59
N ILE A 84 6.91 5.00 10.90
CA ILE A 84 7.13 6.45 10.87
C ILE A 84 8.15 6.89 9.80
N GLY A 85 8.52 5.98 8.90
CA GLY A 85 9.40 6.27 7.77
C GLY A 85 10.76 6.83 8.19
N GLN A 86 11.15 7.95 7.57
CA GLN A 86 12.49 8.54 7.71
C GLN A 86 12.72 9.14 9.10
N GLN A 87 11.67 9.31 9.89
CA GLN A 87 11.81 9.71 11.29
C GLN A 87 12.50 8.61 12.13
N ASN A 88 12.58 7.38 11.61
CA ASN A 88 13.34 6.28 12.21
C ASN A 88 14.37 5.67 11.24
N ILE A 89 15.25 6.50 10.66
CA ILE A 89 16.27 6.03 9.68
C ILE A 89 17.19 4.91 10.19
N TYR A 90 17.35 4.75 11.50
CA TYR A 90 18.21 3.72 12.11
C TYR A 90 17.43 2.50 12.63
N ASN A 91 16.11 2.46 12.43
CA ASN A 91 15.22 1.39 12.88
C ASN A 91 15.38 1.06 14.38
N ASP A 92 15.35 2.10 15.22
CA ASP A 92 15.28 1.97 16.67
C ASP A 92 13.90 1.42 17.07
N PRO A 93 13.82 0.25 17.73
CA PRO A 93 12.56 -0.33 18.17
C PRO A 93 11.83 0.49 19.24
N LYS A 94 12.47 1.48 19.86
CA LYS A 94 11.80 2.39 20.80
C LYS A 94 10.95 3.45 20.11
N LEU A 95 11.18 3.68 18.82
CA LEU A 95 10.53 4.75 18.05
C LEU A 95 9.46 4.22 17.08
N SER A 96 9.31 2.90 16.96
CA SER A 96 8.49 2.29 15.91
C SER A 96 7.92 0.95 16.34
N ASP A 97 6.67 0.70 15.95
CA ASP A 97 5.98 -0.57 16.13
C ASP A 97 6.20 -1.54 14.96
N PHE A 98 6.97 -1.11 13.95
CA PHE A 98 7.28 -1.80 12.70
C PHE A 98 6.04 -2.39 12.00
N ASN A 99 5.39 -1.57 11.18
CA ASN A 99 4.16 -1.99 10.49
C ASN A 99 4.41 -2.69 9.15
N GLU A 100 5.64 -2.66 8.63
CA GLU A 100 5.97 -3.26 7.34
C GLU A 100 6.84 -4.51 7.54
N LEU A 101 6.42 -5.60 6.91
CA LEU A 101 7.22 -6.81 6.72
C LEU A 101 7.56 -6.92 5.24
N THR A 102 8.84 -6.92 4.91
CA THR A 102 9.31 -7.22 3.56
C THR A 102 9.81 -8.66 3.52
N ILE A 103 9.28 -9.47 2.61
CA ILE A 103 9.73 -10.84 2.32
C ILE A 103 10.37 -10.81 0.94
N LYS A 104 11.62 -11.22 0.80
CA LYS A 104 12.29 -11.29 -0.50
C LYS A 104 13.16 -12.53 -0.66
N ASP A 105 13.23 -13.01 -1.88
CA ASP A 105 14.28 -13.91 -2.33
C ASP A 105 15.06 -13.25 -3.48
N ASP A 106 15.81 -14.02 -4.27
CA ASP A 106 16.60 -13.50 -5.38
C ASP A 106 15.75 -12.89 -6.51
N ASN A 107 14.52 -13.37 -6.68
CA ASN A 107 13.64 -13.04 -7.81
C ASN A 107 12.35 -12.35 -7.39
N HIS A 108 11.96 -12.46 -6.12
CA HIS A 108 10.67 -12.00 -5.63
C HIS A 108 10.82 -11.01 -4.48
N TYR A 109 9.88 -10.07 -4.44
CA TYR A 109 9.79 -9.07 -3.39
C TYR A 109 8.30 -8.89 -3.04
N PHE A 110 7.96 -9.19 -1.80
CA PHE A 110 6.62 -9.03 -1.26
C PHE A 110 6.63 -8.07 -0.08
N LYS A 111 5.63 -7.20 -0.02
CA LYS A 111 5.43 -6.27 1.08
C LYS A 111 4.12 -6.58 1.78
N ILE A 112 4.17 -6.76 3.09
CA ILE A 112 3.03 -6.97 3.95
C ILE A 112 2.95 -5.82 4.94
N LEU A 113 1.75 -5.27 5.12
CA LEU A 113 1.46 -4.18 6.03
C LEU A 113 0.43 -4.63 7.08
N ILE A 114 0.74 -4.42 8.35
CA ILE A 114 -0.25 -4.48 9.43
C ILE A 114 -0.86 -3.09 9.65
N VAL A 115 -2.18 -3.04 9.83
CA VAL A 115 -2.88 -1.83 10.28
C VAL A 115 -3.48 -2.12 11.65
N ARG A 116 -2.89 -1.58 12.71
CA ARG A 116 -3.40 -1.74 14.09
C ARG A 116 -4.46 -0.69 14.40
N LYS A 117 -5.17 -0.93 15.50
CA LYS A 117 -6.05 0.08 16.10
C LYS A 117 -5.27 1.37 16.39
N GLY A 118 -5.75 2.50 15.89
CA GLY A 118 -5.14 3.83 16.02
C GLY A 118 -4.17 4.20 14.89
N ASP A 119 -3.77 3.26 14.04
CA ASP A 119 -2.75 3.54 13.01
C ASP A 119 -3.29 4.45 11.89
N ILE A 120 -4.58 4.33 11.56
CA ILE A 120 -5.23 5.21 10.57
C ILE A 120 -5.25 6.64 11.09
N ASN A 121 -5.71 6.84 12.34
CA ASN A 121 -5.80 8.17 12.94
C ASN A 121 -4.43 8.84 13.12
N SER A 122 -3.39 8.05 13.40
CA SER A 122 -2.02 8.52 13.55
C SER A 122 -1.26 8.63 12.21
N SER A 123 -1.92 8.37 11.09
CA SER A 123 -1.35 8.47 9.73
C SER A 123 -0.04 7.68 9.57
N LYS A 124 0.00 6.44 10.10
CA LYS A 124 1.19 5.59 9.97
C LYS A 124 1.54 5.37 8.50
N LYS A 125 2.85 5.30 8.23
CA LYS A 125 3.39 5.15 6.87
C LYS A 125 2.85 3.90 6.20
N GLY A 126 2.48 4.05 4.92
CA GLY A 126 2.07 2.94 4.06
C GLY A 126 0.58 2.63 4.09
N ILE A 127 -0.17 3.18 5.04
CA ILE A 127 -1.63 3.05 5.09
C ILE A 127 -2.26 3.82 3.93
N GLN A 128 -3.21 3.18 3.26
CA GLN A 128 -3.91 3.72 2.10
C GLN A 128 -5.42 3.78 2.34
N ASN A 129 -6.10 4.64 1.58
CA ASN A 129 -7.56 4.74 1.62
C ASN A 129 -8.20 3.37 1.31
N GLY A 130 -9.16 2.96 2.15
CA GLY A 130 -9.84 1.67 2.05
C GLY A 130 -9.28 0.57 2.95
N MET A 131 -8.09 0.75 3.52
CA MET A 131 -7.60 -0.13 4.58
C MET A 131 -8.41 0.08 5.88
N LYS A 132 -8.50 -0.99 6.68
CA LYS A 132 -9.21 -1.04 7.96
C LYS A 132 -8.25 -1.45 9.06
N GLU A 133 -8.54 -1.02 10.27
CA GLU A 133 -7.77 -1.41 11.45
C GLU A 133 -8.00 -2.89 11.80
N ASN A 134 -6.99 -3.48 12.45
CA ASN A 134 -6.89 -4.89 12.82
C ASN A 134 -6.91 -5.84 11.61
N GLU A 135 -6.27 -5.43 10.52
CA GLU A 135 -6.19 -6.22 9.29
C GLU A 135 -4.75 -6.22 8.75
N ILE A 136 -4.44 -7.24 7.95
CA ILE A 136 -3.17 -7.41 7.25
C ILE A 136 -3.39 -7.28 5.74
N TYR A 137 -2.47 -6.58 5.08
CA TYR A 137 -2.52 -6.32 3.65
C TYR A 137 -1.23 -6.75 2.96
N PHE A 138 -1.37 -7.43 1.84
CA PHE A 138 -0.31 -7.51 0.83
C PHE A 138 -0.35 -6.24 -0.01
N ILE A 139 0.81 -5.62 -0.24
CA ILE A 139 0.96 -4.42 -1.07
C ILE A 139 1.61 -4.81 -2.38
N ASP A 140 0.88 -4.66 -3.48
CA ASP A 140 1.39 -4.82 -4.84
C ASP A 140 2.23 -3.61 -5.23
N ILE A 141 3.53 -3.76 -5.07
CA ILE A 141 4.52 -2.73 -5.42
C ILE A 141 4.69 -2.55 -6.93
N TYR A 142 4.25 -3.51 -7.75
CA TYR A 142 4.40 -3.48 -9.21
C TYR A 142 3.13 -3.00 -9.93
N GLN A 143 2.03 -2.76 -9.19
CA GLN A 143 0.76 -2.26 -9.72
C GLN A 143 0.23 -3.13 -10.88
N LYS A 144 0.41 -4.45 -10.79
CA LYS A 144 0.03 -5.44 -11.81
C LYS A 144 -1.41 -5.94 -11.65
N GLU A 145 -2.28 -5.16 -11.02
CA GLU A 145 -3.64 -5.54 -10.67
C GLU A 145 -3.63 -6.67 -9.60
N CYS A 146 -3.84 -6.29 -8.34
CA CYS A 146 -3.68 -7.18 -7.18
C CYS A 146 -4.93 -8.07 -6.97
N ASP A 147 -5.25 -8.91 -7.95
CA ASP A 147 -6.47 -9.73 -7.88
C ASP A 147 -6.27 -10.99 -7.03
N ASN A 148 -5.04 -11.52 -6.96
CA ASN A 148 -4.71 -12.73 -6.23
C ASN A 148 -3.29 -12.71 -5.64
N ILE A 149 -3.12 -13.34 -4.48
CA ILE A 149 -1.80 -13.65 -3.92
C ILE A 149 -1.19 -14.84 -4.66
N SER A 150 0.13 -14.81 -4.90
CA SER A 150 0.83 -15.93 -5.54
C SER A 150 0.95 -17.12 -4.58
N GLY A 151 1.00 -18.34 -5.13
CA GLY A 151 1.27 -19.56 -4.35
C GLY A 151 2.59 -19.49 -3.57
N LEU A 152 3.60 -18.85 -4.17
CA LEU A 152 4.89 -18.63 -3.50
C LEU A 152 4.76 -17.78 -2.22
N LEU A 153 4.00 -16.68 -2.28
CA LEU A 153 3.75 -15.86 -1.09
C LEU A 153 3.02 -16.68 -0.02
N LEU A 154 2.02 -17.48 -0.40
CA LEU A 154 1.32 -18.37 0.54
C LEU A 154 2.28 -19.35 1.24
N ASP A 155 3.22 -19.93 0.52
CA ASP A 155 4.22 -20.84 1.08
C ASP A 155 5.16 -20.14 2.07
N TYR A 156 5.56 -18.89 1.77
CA TYR A 156 6.37 -18.08 2.68
C TYR A 156 5.59 -17.70 3.93
N LEU A 157 4.33 -17.26 3.79
CA LEU A 157 3.44 -16.98 4.93
C LEU A 157 3.27 -18.21 5.82
N LYS A 158 3.10 -19.40 5.24
CA LYS A 158 3.01 -20.65 6.00
C LYS A 158 4.28 -20.91 6.81
N SER A 159 5.45 -20.76 6.18
CA SER A 159 6.76 -20.93 6.85
C SER A 159 6.92 -19.97 8.03
N LEU A 160 6.46 -18.73 7.88
CA LEU A 160 6.50 -17.72 8.94
C LEU A 160 5.59 -18.07 10.14
N LYS A 161 4.46 -18.73 9.91
CA LYS A 161 3.53 -19.14 10.98
C LYS A 161 4.11 -20.25 11.86
N GLU A 162 4.99 -21.07 11.30
CA GLU A 162 5.60 -22.25 11.95
C GLU A 162 6.83 -21.89 12.82
N ILE A 163 7.23 -20.62 12.88
CA ILE A 163 8.35 -20.16 13.72
C ILE A 163 8.05 -20.44 15.22
N ASN A 164 9.07 -20.80 16.00
CA ASN A 164 8.96 -21.01 17.46
C ASN A 164 9.54 -19.85 18.25
#